data_AF-A0AAE4M0G5-F1
#
_entry.id   AF-A0AAE4M0G5-F1
#
_cell.length_a   1.000
_cell.length_b   1.000
_cell.length_c   1.000
_cell.angle_alpha   90.00
_cell.angle_beta   90.00
_cell.angle_gamma   90.00
#
_symmetry.space_group_name_H-M   'P 1'
#
loop_
_entity.id
_entity.type
_entity.pdbx_description
1 polymer ?
#
loop_
_entity_poly.entity_id
_entity_poly.type
_entity_poly.pdbx_seq_one_letter_code
_entity_poly.pdbx_strand_id
1 'polypeptide(L)' 'MSLWYQFPALYDRSHLLEMLRSGWSIREICEVVGCTRTNVYSAMRNHGIMRPFVESVPEKLREKMRL' A
#
# COMPACT_ATOMS: atom_id res chain seq x y z
N MET A 1 -1.77 -19.79 5.08
CA MET A 1 -1.99 -18.47 4.43
C MET A 1 -2.31 -17.48 5.53
N SER A 2 -1.46 -16.48 5.77
CA SER A 2 -1.77 -15.42 6.74
C SER A 2 -2.77 -14.44 6.13
N LEU A 3 -3.83 -14.11 6.87
CA LEU A 3 -4.89 -13.22 6.43
C LEU A 3 -4.53 -11.77 6.72
N TRP A 4 -5.06 -10.84 5.92
CA TRP A 4 -4.68 -9.43 5.97
C TRP A 4 -4.93 -8.77 7.34
N TYR A 5 -5.96 -9.19 8.07
CA TYR A 5 -6.30 -8.66 9.40
C TYR A 5 -5.34 -9.12 10.50
N GLN A 6 -4.45 -10.07 10.22
CA GLN A 6 -3.41 -10.49 11.16
C GLN A 6 -2.22 -9.51 11.19
N PHE A 7 -2.19 -8.54 10.28
CA PHE A 7 -1.17 -7.49 10.22
C PHE A 7 -1.78 -6.19 10.71
N PRO A 8 -1.39 -5.67 11.90
CA PRO A 8 -1.97 -4.44 12.45
C PRO A 8 -1.91 -3.25 11.49
N ALA A 9 -0.81 -3.13 10.72
CA ALA A 9 -0.61 -2.08 9.72
C ALA A 9 -1.57 -2.17 8.51
N LEU A 10 -2.13 -3.34 8.23
CA LEU A 10 -3.15 -3.53 7.19
C LEU A 10 -4.57 -3.54 7.76
N TYR A 11 -4.72 -3.93 9.03
CA TYR A 11 -6.00 -3.94 9.72
C TYR A 11 -6.49 -2.52 10.01
N ASP A 12 -5.59 -1.61 10.39
CA ASP A 12 -5.92 -0.20 10.54
C ASP A 12 -6.00 0.48 9.18
N ARG A 13 -7.23 0.89 8.81
CA ARG A 13 -7.51 1.62 7.57
C ARG A 13 -6.70 2.91 7.47
N SER A 14 -6.60 3.68 8.56
CA SER A 14 -5.94 4.99 8.57
C SER A 14 -4.45 4.82 8.33
N HIS A 15 -3.85 3.83 8.98
CA HIS A 15 -2.43 3.51 8.81
C HIS A 15 -2.12 3.04 7.38
N LEU A 16 -2.94 2.14 6.82
CA LEU A 16 -2.80 1.70 5.43
C LEU A 16 -2.92 2.88 4.45
N LEU A 17 -3.85 3.79 4.71
CA LEU A 17 -4.10 4.96 3.89
C LEU A 17 -2.98 6.01 3.99
N GLU A 18 -2.37 6.17 5.17
CA GLU A 18 -1.19 7.02 5.38
C GLU A 18 0.02 6.50 4.61
N MET A 19 0.30 5.19 4.65
CA MET A 19 1.37 4.58 3.86
C MET A 19 1.17 4.84 2.36
N LEU A 20 -0.05 4.64 1.87
CA LEU A 20 -0.39 4.88 0.46
C LEU A 20 -0.27 6.37 0.08
N ARG A 21 -0.75 7.28 0.92
CA ARG A 21 -0.63 8.74 0.71
C ARG A 21 0.81 9.24 0.75
N SER A 22 1.64 8.61 1.58
CA SER A 22 3.07 8.88 1.67
C SER A 22 3.86 8.38 0.45
N GLY A 23 3.17 7.83 -0.55
CA GLY A 23 3.76 7.39 -1.82
C GLY A 23 4.42 6.02 -1.76
N TRP A 24 4.17 5.23 -0.71
CA TRP A 24 4.70 3.87 -0.62
C TRP A 24 4.08 2.99 -1.70
N SER A 25 4.92 2.28 -2.43
CA SER A 25 4.46 1.23 -3.32
C SER A 25 3.95 0.03 -2.53
N ILE A 26 3.05 -0.73 -3.13
CA ILE A 26 2.56 -2.00 -2.54
C ILE A 26 3.73 -2.94 -2.20
N ARG A 27 4.82 -2.90 -2.98
CA ARG A 27 6.01 -3.70 -2.73
C ARG A 27 6.71 -3.27 -1.44
N GLU A 28 6.94 -1.96 -1.26
CA GLU A 28 7.58 -1.45 -0.04
C GLU A 28 6.70 -1.72 1.19
N ILE A 29 5.37 -1.59 1.07
CA ILE A 29 4.43 -1.96 2.13
C ILE A 29 4.55 -3.45 2.47
N CYS A 30 4.67 -4.33 1.47
CA CYS A 30 4.89 -5.76 1.71
C CYS A 30 6.20 -6.03 2.45
N GLU A 31 7.28 -5.38 2.05
CA GLU A 31 8.61 -5.55 2.63
C GLU A 31 8.66 -5.05 4.08
N VAL A 32 8.05 -3.89 4.38
CA VAL A 32 8.03 -3.32 5.75
C VAL A 32 7.07 -4.05 6.67
N VAL A 33 5.89 -4.42 6.18
CA VAL A 33 4.88 -5.13 6.99
C VAL A 33 5.19 -6.63 7.11
N GLY A 34 6.07 -7.17 6.26
CA GLY A 34 6.37 -8.61 6.22
C GLY A 34 5.20 -9.43 5.70
N CYS A 35 4.43 -8.88 4.74
CA CYS A 35 3.23 -9.50 4.22
C CYS A 35 3.30 -9.73 2.70
N THR A 36 2.34 -10.49 2.17
CA THR A 36 2.24 -10.71 0.72
C THR A 36 1.42 -9.61 0.06
N ARG A 37 1.63 -9.41 -1.25
CA ARG A 37 0.82 -8.46 -2.05
C ARG A 37 -0.67 -8.75 -1.96
N THR A 38 -1.05 -10.03 -1.93
CA THR A 38 -2.45 -10.47 -1.79
C THR A 38 -3.09 -9.95 -0.50
N ASN A 39 -2.33 -9.88 0.59
CA ASN A 39 -2.82 -9.36 1.86
C ASN A 39 -3.07 -7.86 1.77
N VAL A 40 -2.16 -7.11 1.16
CA VAL A 40 -2.32 -5.66 0.95
C VAL A 40 -3.54 -5.37 0.07
N TYR A 41 -3.68 -6.07 -1.07
CA TYR A 41 -4.84 -5.90 -1.95
C TYR A 41 -6.16 -6.26 -1.26
N SER A 42 -6.16 -7.33 -0.47
CA SER A 42 -7.34 -7.74 0.30
C SER A 42 -7.71 -6.68 1.34
N ALA A 43 -6.72 -6.15 2.08
CA ALA A 43 -6.96 -5.06 3.04
C ALA A 43 -7.51 -3.81 2.37
N MET A 44 -6.91 -3.38 1.25
CA MET A 44 -7.39 -2.23 0.48
C MET A 44 -8.85 -2.41 0.04
N ARG A 45 -9.21 -3.59 -0.48
CA ARG A 45 -10.57 -3.91 -0.89
C ARG A 45 -11.55 -3.90 0.29
N ASN A 46 -11.19 -4.50 1.41
CA ASN A 46 -12.05 -4.56 2.60
C ASN A 46 -12.23 -3.18 3.26
N HIS A 47 -11.21 -2.32 3.18
CA HIS A 47 -11.27 -0.94 3.69
C HIS A 47 -11.90 0.07 2.73
N GLY A 48 -12.37 -0.39 1.56
CA GLY A 48 -12.92 0.49 0.53
C GLY A 48 -11.90 1.46 -0.07
N ILE A 49 -10.61 1.15 0.02
CA ILE A 49 -9.54 1.94 -0.59
C ILE A 49 -9.46 1.51 -2.06
N MET A 50 -10.30 2.10 -2.89
CA MET A 50 -10.11 2.02 -4.33
C MET A 50 -8.80 2.73 -4.67
N ARG A 51 -7.92 2.07 -5.43
CA ARG A 51 -6.83 2.79 -6.10
C ARG A 51 -7.48 3.88 -6.96
N PRO A 52 -7.28 5.18 -6.71
CA PRO A 52 -7.30 6.08 -7.84
C PRO A 52 -6.16 5.60 -8.75
N PHE A 53 -6.53 5.20 -9.96
CA PHE A 53 -5.57 4.90 -11.00
C PHE A 53 -4.77 6.20 -11.23
N VAL A 54 -3.58 6.27 -10.62
CA VAL A 54 -2.53 7.27 -10.87
C VAL A 54 -3.01 8.70 -11.17
N GLU A 55 -3.30 9.49 -10.14
CA GLU A 55 -3.27 10.96 -10.32
C GLU A 55 -2.00 11.61 -9.75
N SER A 56 -1.17 10.85 -9.03
CA SER A 56 0.12 11.31 -8.56
C SER A 56 1.16 10.22 -8.80
N VAL A 57 1.97 10.42 -9.83
CA VAL A 57 3.29 9.77 -9.92
C VAL A 57 3.99 10.10 -8.59
N PRO A 58 4.33 9.11 -7.75
CA PRO A 58 5.08 9.39 -6.53
C PRO A 58 6.32 10.18 -6.90
N GLU A 59 6.67 11.22 -6.15
CA GLU A 59 7.83 12.08 -6.45
C GLU A 59 9.11 11.25 -6.67
N LYS A 60 9.26 10.17 -5.89
CA LYS A 60 10.32 9.16 -6.02
C LYS A 60 10.36 8.44 -7.38
N LEU A 61 9.21 8.23 -8.03
CA LEU A 61 9.13 7.65 -9.37
C LEU A 61 9.39 8.70 -10.45
N ARG A 62 8.97 9.95 -10.22
CA ARG A 62 9.32 11.11 -11.07
C ARG A 62 10.82 11.33 -11.17
N GLU A 63 11.52 11.18 -10.04
CA GLU A 63 12.98 11.29 -9.98
C GLU A 63 13.67 10.17 -10.78
N LYS A 64 13.13 8.96 -10.71
CA LYS A 64 13.67 7.78 -11.43
C LYS A 64 13.45 7.80 -12.95
N MET A 65 12.46 8.56 -13.45
CA MET A 65 12.18 8.72 -14.88
C MET A 65 12.89 9.92 -15.52
N ARG A 66 13.67 10.68 -14.74
CA ARG A 66 14.51 11.80 -15.21
C ARG A 66 15.96 11.38 -15.53
N LEU A 67 16.25 10.07 -15.51
CA LEU A 67 17.51 9.45 -15.93
C LEU A 67 17.24 8.53 -17.12
#